data_AF-A0A3M0CVG0-F1
#
_entry.id   AF-A0A3M0CVG0-F1
#
_cell.length_a   1.000
_cell.length_b   1.000
_cell.length_c   1.000
_cell.angle_alpha   90.00
_cell.angle_beta   90.00
_cell.angle_gamma   90.00
#
_symmetry.space_group_name_H-M   'P 1'
#
loop_
_entity.id
_entity.type
_entity.pdbx_description
1 polymer ?
#
loop_
_entity_poly.entity_id
_entity_poly.type
_entity_poly.pdbx_seq_one_letter_code
_entity_poly.pdbx_strand_id
1 'polypeptide(L)' 'MPETVPTLLALLIVVAFAVALWLMAAGRLSLAGLTFLGASILIYMRERWRRGDFA' A
#
# COMPACT_ATOMS: atom_id res chain seq x y z
N MET A 1 -6.37 -21.16 2.18
CA MET A 1 -6.10 -20.46 0.91
C MET A 1 -5.03 -19.39 1.17
N PRO A 2 -3.75 -19.72 0.95
CA PRO A 2 -2.62 -18.83 1.30
C PRO A 2 -2.55 -17.53 0.48
N GLU A 3 -3.28 -17.44 -0.64
CA GLU A 3 -3.31 -16.27 -1.54
C GLU A 3 -4.19 -15.10 -1.07
N THR A 4 -4.97 -15.28 0.01
CA THR A 4 -5.88 -14.23 0.50
C THR A 4 -5.13 -13.02 1.05
N VAL A 5 -4.01 -13.23 1.76
CA VAL A 5 -3.21 -12.15 2.37
C VAL A 5 -2.52 -11.29 1.30
N PRO A 6 -1.81 -11.84 0.30
CA PRO A 6 -1.23 -11.06 -0.80
C PRO A 6 -2.27 -10.27 -1.60
N THR A 7 -3.47 -10.83 -1.76
CA THR A 7 -4.58 -10.19 -2.48
C THR A 7 -5.16 -9.02 -1.69
N LEU A 8 -5.35 -9.18 -0.38
CA LEU A 8 -5.81 -8.10 0.49
C LEU A 8 -4.81 -6.94 0.53
N LEU A 9 -3.51 -7.26 0.60
CA LEU A 9 -2.47 -6.22 0.53
C LEU A 9 -2.45 -5.51 -0.82
N ALA A 10 -2.63 -6.22 -1.93
CA ALA A 10 -2.76 -5.60 -3.24
C ALA A 10 -3.93 -4.61 -3.30
N LEU A 11 -5.08 -4.99 -2.73
CA LEU A 11 -6.24 -4.10 -2.65
C LEU A 11 -5.95 -2.85 -1.81
N LEU A 12 -5.32 -3.00 -0.65
CA LEU A 12 -4.94 -1.88 0.22
C LEU A 12 -3.96 -0.92 -0.45
N ILE A 13 -3.01 -1.43 -1.24
CA ILE A 13 -2.07 -0.61 -2.01
C ILE A 13 -2.82 0.26 -3.02
N VAL A 14 -3.76 -0.32 -3.77
CA VAL A 14 -4.57 0.42 -4.76
C VAL A 14 -5.38 1.52 -4.09
N VAL A 15 -6.02 1.23 -2.95
CA VAL A 15 -6.78 2.21 -2.17
C VAL A 15 -5.85 3.33 -1.67
N ALA A 16 -4.67 3.00 -1.17
CA ALA A 16 -3.70 3.99 -0.71
C ALA A 16 -3.24 4.92 -1.85
N PHE A 17 -3.01 4.40 -3.05
CA PHE A 17 -2.70 5.23 -4.23
C PHE A 17 -3.88 6.13 -4.62
N ALA A 18 -5.11 5.63 -4.61
CA ALA A 18 -6.29 6.43 -4.91
C ALA A 18 -6.45 7.59 -3.90
N VAL A 19 -6.24 7.33 -2.61
CA VAL A 19 -6.28 8.34 -1.55
C VAL A 19 -5.15 9.36 -1.71
N ALA A 20 -3.94 8.92 -2.06
CA ALA A 20 -2.80 9.81 -2.30
C ALA A 20 -3.07 10.76 -3.48
N LEU A 21 -3.61 10.24 -4.58
CA LEU A 21 -3.99 11.04 -5.76
C LEU A 21 -5.09 12.05 -5.42
N TRP A 22 -6.09 11.63 -4.63
CA TRP A 22 -7.13 12.53 -4.14
C TRP A 22 -6.55 13.66 -3.27
N LEU A 23 -5.62 13.33 -2.37
CA LEU A 23 -4.95 14.32 -1.52
C LEU A 23 -4.11 15.30 -2.32
N MET A 24 -3.45 14.85 -3.40
CA MET A 24 -2.77 15.73 -4.35
C MET A 24 -3.75 16.67 -5.05
N ALA A 25 -4.89 16.14 -5.53
CA ALA A 25 -5.94 16.94 -6.15
C ALA A 25 -6.54 17.99 -5.19
N ALA A 26 -6.64 17.66 -3.90
CA ALA A 26 -7.09 18.57 -2.85
C ALA A 26 -5.99 19.56 -2.38
N GLY A 27 -4.80 19.55 -2.97
CA GLY A 27 -3.69 20.44 -2.61
C GLY A 27 -2.97 20.08 -1.30
N ARG A 28 -3.29 18.93 -0.69
CA ARG A 28 -2.72 18.49 0.60
C ARG A 28 -1.48 17.61 0.41
N LEU A 29 -0.43 18.19 -0.15
CA LEU A 29 0.80 17.49 -0.55
C LEU A 29 1.50 16.74 0.59
N SER A 30 1.54 17.30 1.82
CA SER A 30 2.16 16.62 2.97
C SER A 30 1.46 15.29 3.32
N LEU A 31 0.12 15.26 3.27
CA LEU A 31 -0.63 14.03 3.51
C LEU A 31 -0.52 13.06 2.32
N ALA A 32 -0.47 13.58 1.09
CA ALA A 32 -0.25 12.74 -0.08
C ALA A 32 1.08 11.99 0.01
N GLY A 33 2.16 12.67 0.43
CA GLY A 33 3.47 12.07 0.66
C GLY A 33 3.46 10.98 1.74
N LEU A 34 2.81 11.22 2.87
CA LEU A 34 2.62 10.21 3.94
C LEU A 34 1.83 9.00 3.45
N THR A 35 0.79 9.23 2.63
CA THR A 35 -0.02 8.15 2.06
C THR A 35 0.79 7.31 1.07
N PHE A 36 1.66 7.95 0.28
CA PHE A 36 2.59 7.28 -0.62
C PHE A 36 3.63 6.44 0.13
N LEU A 37 4.13 6.95 1.25
CA LEU A 37 5.02 6.22 2.14
C LEU A 37 4.32 4.98 2.72
N GLY A 38 3.07 5.13 3.17
CA GLY A 38 2.24 4.02 3.61
C GLY A 38 2.04 2.96 2.52
N ALA A 39 1.73 3.38 1.29
CA ALA A 39 1.61 2.48 0.14
C ALA A 39 2.92 1.70 -0.11
N SER A 40 4.07 2.37 -0.01
CA SER A 40 5.39 1.74 -0.18
C SER A 40 5.66 0.67 0.88
N ILE A 41 5.29 0.91 2.13
CA ILE A 41 5.38 -0.07 3.22
C ILE A 41 4.48 -1.28 2.95
N LEU A 42 3.24 -1.05 2.50
CA LEU A 42 2.30 -2.12 2.14
C LEU A 42 2.84 -2.99 1.00
N ILE A 43 3.48 -2.39 -0.01
CA ILE A 43 4.15 -3.12 -1.10
C ILE A 43 5.29 -3.98 -0.53
N TYR A 44 6.12 -3.42 0.35
CA TYR A 44 7.21 -4.17 0.97
C TYR A 44 6.69 -5.34 1.81
N MET A 45 5.63 -5.13 2.60
CA MET A 45 5.00 -6.20 3.37
C MET A 45 4.42 -7.29 2.47
N ARG A 46 3.77 -6.92 1.36
CA ARG A 46 3.23 -7.88 0.37
C ARG A 46 4.33 -8.74 -0.20
N GLU A 47 5.43 -8.10 -0.57
CA GLU A 47 6.58 -8.76 -1.14
C GLU A 47 7.27 -9.69 -0.13
N ARG A 48 7.40 -9.25 1.13
CA ARG A 48 7.94 -10.07 2.23
C ARG A 48 7.08 -11.29 2.52
N TRP A 49 5.76 -11.14 2.54
CA TRP A 49 4.80 -12.25 2.66
C TRP A 49 4.92 -13.23 1.51
N ARG A 50 5.03 -12.72 0.28
CA ARG A 50 5.14 -13.54 -0.93
C ARG A 50 6.47 -14.32 -0.99
N ARG A 51 7.55 -13.77 -0.42
CA ARG A 51 8.85 -14.45 -0.29
C ARG A 51 8.87 -15.51 0.81
N GLY A 52 7.89 -15.52 1.72
CA GLY A 52 7.85 -16.48 2.81
C GLY A 52 8.93 -16.23 3.87
N ASP A 53 9.45 -15.00 4.00
CA ASP A 53 10.42 -14.59 5.04
C ASP A 53 9.80 -14.49 6.45
N PHE A 54 8.77 -15.31 6.70
CA PHE A 54 8.19 -15.63 7.99
C PHE A 54 8.61 -17.07 8.32
N ALA A 55 9.93 -17.30 8.40
CA ALA A 55 10.54 -18.53 8.87
C ALA A 55 11.25 -18.25 10.21
#